data_AF-A0A960ZS56-F1
#
_entry.id   AF-A0A960ZS56-F1
#
_cell.length_a   1.000
_cell.length_b   1.000
_cell.length_c   1.000
_cell.angle_alpha   90.00
_cell.angle_beta   90.00
_cell.angle_gamma   90.00
#
_symmetry.space_group_name_H-M   'P 1'
#
loop_
_entity.id
_entity.type
_entity.pdbx_description
1 polymer ?
#
loop_
_entity_poly.entity_id
_entity_poly.type
_entity_poly.pdbx_seq_one_letter_code
_entity_poly.pdbx_strand_id
1 'polypeptide(L)'
;MNNIMTPPIDDQFLATAKTAMQQSRGAGVRIAILDSGVDTTHPALAGIQLADDVALVREGDFLTALPGNGDVIGHGTAIAWLIRSLAPEAEIGSFRVLDGDLRSRATVVWEAARLAMQRGYHILNCSFGSPGEPRLVMPYKEWTDEAYLKRVHIVAACNNEDAGFREWPGWFPTVVTVNLANMDPEIWTRRAGSLVEFAAHGHDVLVPWQGGWKKVTGSSFAAPRLTGWLARLLSAHPDLSVEAAREILRRLAHDESSRV
;
A
#
# COMPACT_ATOMS: atom_id res chain seq x y z
N MET A 1 11.74 6.09 26.51
CA MET A 1 11.81 5.45 25.18
C MET A 1 12.17 4.00 25.41
N ASN A 2 11.19 3.10 25.44
CA ASN A 2 11.48 1.68 25.54
C ASN A 2 12.10 1.25 24.21
N ASN A 3 13.39 0.92 24.26
CA ASN A 3 14.11 0.30 23.16
C ASN A 3 13.58 -1.13 23.04
N ILE A 4 12.41 -1.29 22.40
CA ILE A 4 11.90 -2.60 22.02
C ILE A 4 12.87 -3.10 20.95
N MET A 5 13.86 -3.84 21.42
CA MET A 5 14.83 -4.52 20.58
C MET A 5 14.03 -5.52 19.76
N THR A 6 13.87 -5.26 18.46
CA THR A 6 13.30 -6.26 17.56
C THR A 6 14.10 -7.54 17.76
N PRO A 7 13.46 -8.68 18.10
CA PRO A 7 14.19 -9.93 18.24
C PRO A 7 14.98 -10.19 16.95
N PRO A 8 16.17 -10.80 17.02
CA PRO A 8 16.92 -11.15 15.82
C PRO A 8 16.01 -11.95 14.89
N ILE A 9 15.94 -11.54 13.63
CA ILE A 9 15.14 -12.21 12.60
C ILE A 9 15.89 -13.48 12.17
N ASP A 10 15.91 -14.48 13.06
CA ASP A 10 16.47 -15.79 12.84
C ASP A 10 15.45 -16.74 12.17
N ASP A 11 15.88 -17.97 11.87
CA ASP A 11 15.04 -18.93 11.16
C ASP A 11 13.83 -19.37 11.97
N GLN A 12 13.96 -19.41 13.30
CA GLN A 12 12.85 -19.76 14.20
C GLN A 12 11.80 -18.65 14.21
N PHE A 13 12.22 -17.39 14.31
CA PHE A 13 11.34 -16.24 14.23
C PHE A 13 10.63 -16.19 12.87
N LEU A 14 11.34 -16.43 11.77
CA LEU A 14 10.72 -16.45 10.44
C LEU A 14 9.69 -17.55 10.27
N ALA A 15 9.94 -18.75 10.81
CA ALA A 15 8.97 -19.83 10.78
C ALA A 15 7.68 -19.42 11.52
N THR A 16 7.83 -18.82 12.71
CA THR A 16 6.69 -18.31 13.49
C THR A 16 5.98 -17.17 12.77
N ALA A 17 6.70 -16.19 12.23
CA ALA A 17 6.13 -15.07 11.47
C ALA A 17 5.37 -15.54 10.23
N LYS A 18 5.90 -16.53 9.50
CA LYS A 18 5.23 -17.15 8.35
C LYS A 18 3.91 -17.79 8.75
N THR A 19 3.91 -18.61 9.81
CA THR A 19 2.68 -19.24 10.31
C THR A 19 1.68 -18.19 10.80
N ALA A 20 2.15 -17.16 11.52
CA ALA A 20 1.31 -16.09 12.01
C ALA A 20 0.68 -15.28 10.87
N MET A 21 1.44 -14.96 9.81
CA MET A 21 0.90 -14.34 8.59
C MET A 21 -0.16 -15.22 7.92
N GLN A 22 0.01 -16.53 7.88
CA GLN A 22 -0.97 -17.45 7.29
C GLN A 22 -2.26 -17.59 8.11
N GLN A 23 -2.20 -17.35 9.42
CA GLN A 23 -3.36 -17.48 10.33
C GLN A 23 -4.06 -16.14 10.60
N SER A 24 -3.31 -15.04 10.63
CA SER A 24 -3.82 -13.70 10.96
C SER A 24 -4.63 -13.12 9.81
N ARG A 25 -5.67 -12.34 10.12
CA ARG A 25 -6.59 -11.78 9.12
C ARG A 25 -6.54 -10.25 9.02
N GLY A 26 -5.57 -9.63 9.69
CA GLY A 26 -5.34 -8.17 9.68
C GLY A 26 -5.96 -7.41 10.85
N ALA A 27 -6.57 -8.09 11.83
CA ALA A 27 -7.19 -7.47 12.99
C ALA A 27 -6.24 -6.50 13.72
N GLY A 28 -6.76 -5.33 14.08
CA GLY A 28 -6.01 -4.26 14.76
C GLY A 28 -5.09 -3.44 13.86
N VAL A 29 -4.99 -3.77 12.57
CA VAL A 29 -4.19 -3.00 11.60
C VAL A 29 -5.08 -2.05 10.81
N ARG A 30 -4.66 -0.79 10.79
CA ARG A 30 -5.31 0.31 10.05
C ARG A 30 -4.52 0.64 8.79
N ILE A 31 -5.18 0.60 7.63
CA ILE A 31 -4.59 0.79 6.30
C ILE A 31 -5.25 2.00 5.62
N ALA A 32 -4.46 3.01 5.28
CA ALA A 32 -4.91 4.17 4.54
C ALA A 32 -4.67 3.94 3.04
N ILE A 33 -5.74 4.00 2.25
CA ILE A 33 -5.68 3.94 0.79
C ILE A 33 -5.66 5.38 0.28
N LEU A 34 -4.49 5.82 -0.18
CA LEU A 34 -4.31 7.13 -0.80
C LEU A 34 -4.55 6.95 -2.31
N ASP A 35 -5.78 7.20 -2.76
CA ASP A 35 -6.20 6.82 -4.12
C ASP A 35 -7.36 7.70 -4.64
N SER A 36 -8.22 7.20 -5.52
CA SER A 36 -9.37 7.87 -6.13
C SER A 36 -10.64 7.85 -5.27
N GLY A 37 -10.54 7.35 -4.03
CA GLY A 37 -11.68 7.12 -3.11
C GLY A 37 -12.14 5.66 -3.15
N VAL A 38 -13.13 5.30 -2.33
CA VAL A 38 -13.68 3.93 -2.27
C VAL A 38 -15.19 3.97 -2.38
N ASP A 39 -15.77 3.24 -3.34
CA ASP A 39 -17.20 3.04 -3.45
C ASP A 39 -17.66 1.89 -2.55
N THR A 40 -18.15 2.24 -1.35
CA THR A 40 -18.68 1.26 -0.39
C THR A 40 -20.04 0.67 -0.78
N THR A 41 -20.68 1.20 -1.83
CA THR A 41 -21.97 0.70 -2.33
C THR A 41 -21.81 -0.46 -3.32
N HIS A 42 -20.59 -0.67 -3.84
CA HIS A 42 -20.31 -1.77 -4.75
C HIS A 42 -20.52 -3.13 -4.07
N PRO A 43 -21.27 -4.09 -4.66
CA PRO A 43 -21.60 -5.38 -4.03
C PRO A 43 -20.37 -6.20 -3.59
N ALA A 44 -19.25 -6.10 -4.30
CA ALA A 44 -18.00 -6.78 -3.94
C ALA A 44 -17.39 -6.30 -2.60
N LEU A 45 -17.79 -5.10 -2.14
CA LEU A 45 -17.39 -4.53 -0.86
C LEU A 45 -18.52 -4.57 0.18
N ALA A 46 -19.55 -5.40 -0.03
CA ALA A 46 -20.67 -5.52 0.91
C ALA A 46 -20.17 -5.72 2.36
N GLY A 47 -20.71 -4.90 3.27
CA GLY A 47 -20.35 -4.91 4.69
C GLY A 47 -18.97 -4.31 5.00
N ILE A 48 -18.33 -3.60 4.07
CA ILE A 48 -17.19 -2.75 4.43
C ILE A 48 -17.69 -1.54 5.23
N GLN A 49 -16.96 -1.19 6.28
CA GLN A 49 -17.09 0.07 6.98
C GLN A 49 -15.73 0.74 6.94
N LEU A 50 -15.66 1.94 6.38
CA LEU A 50 -14.43 2.70 6.32
C LEU A 50 -14.19 3.33 7.70
N ALA A 51 -12.98 3.17 8.23
CA ALA A 51 -12.58 3.82 9.48
C ALA A 51 -12.53 5.35 9.31
N ASP A 52 -12.15 5.80 8.12
CA ASP A 52 -12.23 7.18 7.69
C ASP A 52 -12.58 7.22 6.19
N ASP A 53 -13.35 8.22 5.77
CA ASP A 53 -13.56 8.53 4.35
C ASP A 53 -13.38 10.04 4.16
N VAL A 54 -12.30 10.42 3.47
CA VAL A 54 -11.85 11.80 3.36
C VAL A 54 -11.51 12.11 1.90
N ALA A 55 -11.93 13.27 1.42
CA ALA A 55 -11.46 13.84 0.17
C ALA A 55 -10.59 15.07 0.45
N LEU A 56 -9.35 15.06 -0.05
CA LEU A 56 -8.46 16.21 0.04
C LEU A 56 -8.65 17.08 -1.19
N VAL A 57 -9.12 18.32 -0.99
CA VAL A 57 -9.41 19.26 -2.07
C VAL A 57 -8.54 20.50 -1.91
N ARG A 58 -7.90 20.92 -3.01
CA ARG A 58 -7.11 22.15 -3.05
C ARG A 58 -7.90 23.26 -3.75
N GLU A 59 -8.17 24.34 -3.02
CA GLU A 59 -8.81 25.55 -3.54
C GLU A 59 -7.85 26.73 -3.39
N GLY A 60 -7.26 27.16 -4.51
CA GLY A 60 -6.17 28.15 -4.47
C GLY A 60 -4.97 27.60 -3.69
N ASP A 61 -4.59 28.28 -2.62
CA ASP A 61 -3.50 27.87 -1.71
C ASP A 61 -3.98 27.11 -0.48
N PHE A 62 -5.29 26.96 -0.30
CA PHE A 62 -5.87 26.22 0.80
C PHE A 62 -6.05 24.75 0.43
N LEU A 63 -5.73 23.88 1.38
CA LEU A 63 -5.93 22.45 1.28
C LEU A 63 -6.83 22.02 2.43
N THR A 64 -7.97 21.41 2.09
CA THR A 64 -9.02 21.09 3.04
C THR A 64 -9.36 19.61 2.96
N ALA A 65 -9.43 18.97 4.12
CA ALA A 65 -10.02 17.64 4.27
C ALA A 65 -11.54 17.77 4.39
N LEU A 66 -12.25 17.28 3.37
CA LEU A 66 -13.70 17.19 3.34
C LEU A 66 -14.14 15.74 3.58
N PRO A 67 -15.40 15.50 3.98
CA PRO A 67 -15.97 14.16 3.92
C PRO A 67 -15.76 13.56 2.52
N GLY A 68 -15.40 12.28 2.48
CA GLY A 68 -15.37 11.53 1.23
C GLY A 68 -16.75 11.45 0.60
N ASN A 69 -16.78 11.19 -0.71
CA ASN A 69 -18.02 11.03 -1.48
C ASN A 69 -17.86 9.93 -2.53
N GLY A 70 -17.26 8.82 -2.10
CA GLY A 70 -17.03 7.64 -2.93
C GLY A 70 -15.84 7.77 -3.89
N ASP A 71 -15.68 6.73 -4.70
CA ASP A 71 -14.64 6.63 -5.71
C ASP A 71 -15.06 7.34 -7.00
N VAL A 72 -14.18 8.18 -7.55
CA VAL A 72 -14.45 8.94 -8.79
C VAL A 72 -14.25 8.15 -10.07
N ILE A 73 -13.57 7.00 -10.04
CA ILE A 73 -13.30 6.21 -11.25
C ILE A 73 -13.41 4.69 -11.05
N GLY A 74 -13.10 4.15 -9.87
CA GLY A 74 -13.11 2.72 -9.55
C GLY A 74 -11.75 2.16 -9.12
N HIS A 75 -10.67 2.94 -9.24
CA HIS A 75 -9.32 2.48 -8.94
C HIS A 75 -9.15 2.19 -7.44
N GLY A 76 -9.44 3.15 -6.56
CA GLY A 76 -9.36 2.95 -5.11
C GLY A 76 -10.32 1.87 -4.60
N THR A 77 -11.49 1.68 -5.24
CA THR A 77 -12.42 0.58 -4.96
C THR A 77 -11.78 -0.79 -5.26
N ALA A 78 -11.08 -0.91 -6.39
CA ALA A 78 -10.30 -2.11 -6.72
C ALA A 78 -9.19 -2.37 -5.69
N ILE A 79 -8.46 -1.32 -5.29
CA ILE A 79 -7.39 -1.42 -4.28
C ILE A 79 -7.95 -1.89 -2.93
N ALA A 80 -9.05 -1.29 -2.47
CA ALA A 80 -9.71 -1.65 -1.22
C ALA A 80 -10.18 -3.10 -1.21
N TRP A 81 -10.73 -3.58 -2.33
CA TRP A 81 -11.18 -4.95 -2.49
C TRP A 81 -10.01 -5.95 -2.43
N LEU A 82 -8.91 -5.65 -3.13
CA LEU A 82 -7.71 -6.49 -3.11
C LEU A 82 -7.13 -6.59 -1.69
N ILE A 83 -7.00 -5.47 -0.97
CA ILE A 83 -6.53 -5.47 0.43
C ILE A 83 -7.48 -6.29 1.32
N ARG A 84 -8.79 -6.04 1.25
CA ARG A 84 -9.80 -6.75 2.06
C ARG A 84 -9.82 -8.25 1.78
N SER A 85 -9.54 -8.69 0.55
CA SER A 85 -9.50 -10.11 0.22
C SER A 85 -8.39 -10.88 0.96
N LEU A 86 -7.27 -10.22 1.27
CA LEU A 86 -6.14 -10.82 1.98
C LEU A 86 -6.20 -10.54 3.49
N ALA A 87 -6.58 -9.32 3.88
CA ALA A 87 -6.65 -8.86 5.26
C ALA A 87 -8.08 -8.39 5.61
N PRO A 88 -9.06 -9.31 5.68
CA PRO A 88 -10.48 -8.95 5.82
C PRO A 88 -10.85 -8.31 7.16
N GLU A 89 -10.00 -8.42 8.18
CA GLU A 89 -10.19 -7.82 9.51
C GLU A 89 -9.35 -6.55 9.71
N ALA A 90 -8.59 -6.13 8.70
CA ALA A 90 -7.94 -4.83 8.72
C ALA A 90 -8.96 -3.71 8.54
N GLU A 91 -8.76 -2.61 9.26
CA GLU A 91 -9.54 -1.39 9.14
C GLU A 91 -9.03 -0.57 7.96
N ILE A 92 -9.90 -0.26 7.00
CA ILE A 92 -9.54 0.49 5.80
C ILE A 92 -10.03 1.94 5.93
N GLY A 93 -9.14 2.89 5.66
CA GLY A 93 -9.45 4.30 5.47
C GLY A 93 -9.32 4.70 4.01
N SER A 94 -10.31 5.42 3.49
CA SER A 94 -10.32 6.02 2.16
C SER A 94 -9.81 7.45 2.25
N PHE A 95 -8.67 7.73 1.62
CA PHE A 95 -8.09 9.07 1.51
C PHE A 95 -8.01 9.42 0.03
N ARG A 96 -9.05 10.09 -0.49
CA ARG A 96 -9.07 10.48 -1.90
C ARG A 96 -8.10 11.63 -2.14
N VAL A 97 -7.07 11.34 -2.92
CA VAL A 97 -6.04 12.26 -3.39
C VAL A 97 -5.95 12.32 -4.90
N LEU A 98 -6.49 11.33 -5.62
CA LEU A 98 -6.50 11.26 -7.07
C LEU A 98 -7.83 11.79 -7.63
N ASP A 99 -7.76 12.51 -8.76
CA ASP A 99 -8.92 12.95 -9.53
C ASP A 99 -9.40 11.87 -10.54
N GLY A 100 -10.39 12.20 -11.36
CA GLY A 100 -10.96 11.31 -12.37
C GLY A 100 -10.00 10.89 -13.49
N ASP A 101 -8.85 11.55 -13.61
CA ASP A 101 -7.77 11.19 -14.54
C ASP A 101 -6.63 10.43 -13.83
N LEU A 102 -6.83 10.03 -12.56
CA LEU A 102 -5.82 9.44 -11.68
C LEU A 102 -4.60 10.36 -11.46
N ARG A 103 -4.82 11.68 -11.48
CA ARG A 103 -3.79 12.68 -11.23
C ARG A 103 -3.93 13.28 -9.85
N SER A 104 -2.81 13.76 -9.32
CA SER A 104 -2.78 14.48 -8.06
C SER A 104 -1.65 15.50 -8.04
N ARG A 105 -1.72 16.41 -7.08
CA ARG A 105 -0.63 17.31 -6.71
C ARG A 105 0.11 16.70 -5.53
N ALA A 106 1.44 16.74 -5.54
CA ALA A 106 2.25 16.18 -4.46
C ALA A 106 1.87 16.74 -3.07
N THR A 107 1.44 18.00 -2.98
CA THR A 107 0.95 18.62 -1.73
C THR A 107 -0.33 18.00 -1.20
N VAL A 108 -1.23 17.54 -2.09
CA VAL A 108 -2.48 16.84 -1.70
C VAL A 108 -2.15 15.47 -1.11
N VAL A 109 -1.23 14.75 -1.75
CA VAL A 109 -0.73 13.46 -1.25
C VAL A 109 -0.03 13.60 0.09
N TRP A 110 0.85 14.61 0.24
CA TRP A 110 1.55 14.90 1.48
C TRP A 110 0.58 15.12 2.65
N GLU A 111 -0.45 15.95 2.47
CA GLU A 111 -1.43 16.22 3.53
C GLU A 111 -2.28 15.00 3.87
N ALA A 112 -2.67 14.20 2.88
CA ALA A 112 -3.39 12.96 3.13
C ALA A 112 -2.53 11.97 3.94
N ALA A 113 -1.26 11.82 3.57
CA ALA A 113 -0.31 10.99 4.31
C ALA A 113 -0.15 11.49 5.75
N ARG A 114 0.05 12.80 5.94
CA ARG A 114 0.15 13.44 7.25
C ARG A 114 -1.09 13.20 8.10
N LEU A 115 -2.28 13.38 7.53
CA LEU A 115 -3.56 13.14 8.20
C LEU A 115 -3.73 11.66 8.58
N ALA A 116 -3.43 10.73 7.67
CA ALA A 116 -3.47 9.30 7.96
C ALA A 116 -2.51 8.92 9.10
N MET A 117 -1.26 9.42 9.07
CA MET A 117 -0.30 9.18 10.16
C MET A 117 -0.79 9.76 11.50
N GLN A 118 -1.40 10.95 11.49
CA GLN A 118 -1.98 11.56 12.70
C GLN A 118 -3.17 10.77 13.25
N ARG A 119 -3.96 10.17 12.36
CA ARG A 119 -5.08 9.31 12.74
C ARG A 119 -4.63 7.93 13.19
N GLY A 120 -3.33 7.60 13.18
CA GLY A 120 -2.81 6.32 13.69
C GLY A 120 -2.94 5.18 12.69
N TYR A 121 -2.86 5.46 11.40
CA TYR A 121 -2.75 4.42 10.38
C TYR A 121 -1.36 3.78 10.40
N HIS A 122 -1.31 2.46 10.22
CA HIS A 122 -0.08 1.66 10.29
C HIS A 122 0.55 1.47 8.92
N ILE A 123 -0.28 1.44 7.86
CA ILE A 123 0.16 1.27 6.48
C ILE A 123 -0.47 2.34 5.59
N LEU A 124 0.33 2.97 4.74
CA LEU A 124 -0.12 3.82 3.63
C LEU A 124 0.05 3.04 2.33
N ASN A 125 -1.05 2.76 1.63
CA ASN A 125 -1.03 2.15 0.30
C ASN A 125 -1.06 3.25 -0.77
N CYS A 126 -0.02 3.31 -1.59
CA CYS A 126 0.14 4.26 -2.69
C CYS A 126 0.20 3.51 -4.02
N SER A 127 -0.96 3.20 -4.60
CA SER A 127 -1.05 2.53 -5.91
C SER A 127 -0.85 3.51 -7.09
N PHE A 128 0.10 4.43 -6.94
CA PHE A 128 0.48 5.47 -7.90
C PHE A 128 1.99 5.74 -7.84
N GLY A 129 2.51 6.44 -8.85
CA GLY A 129 3.88 6.94 -8.89
C GLY A 129 3.94 8.31 -9.55
N SER A 130 4.84 9.18 -9.08
CA SER A 130 5.12 10.47 -9.71
C SER A 130 6.51 10.44 -10.36
N PRO A 131 6.61 10.61 -11.69
CA PRO A 131 7.88 10.70 -12.40
C PRO A 131 8.81 11.74 -11.77
N GLY A 132 10.05 11.33 -11.50
CA GLY A 132 11.02 12.08 -10.74
C GLY A 132 11.63 13.26 -11.50
N GLU A 133 10.94 14.39 -11.59
CA GLU A 133 11.63 15.67 -11.65
C GLU A 133 12.16 16.03 -10.24
N PRO A 134 13.43 16.46 -10.08
CA PRO A 134 14.02 16.77 -8.77
C PRO A 134 13.15 17.65 -7.86
N ARG A 135 12.45 18.64 -8.45
CA ARG A 135 11.52 19.54 -7.74
C ARG A 135 10.28 18.84 -7.16
N LEU A 136 9.85 17.74 -7.77
CA LEU A 136 8.67 16.98 -7.35
C LEU A 136 9.02 15.95 -6.26
N VAL A 137 10.30 15.63 -6.07
CA VAL A 137 10.76 14.63 -5.09
C VAL A 137 10.62 15.12 -3.64
N MET A 138 10.97 16.40 -3.40
CA MET A 138 11.05 16.96 -2.05
C MET A 138 9.72 16.89 -1.27
N PRO A 139 8.56 17.22 -1.87
CA PRO A 139 7.27 17.01 -1.20
C PRO A 139 7.01 15.57 -0.79
N TYR A 140 7.52 14.57 -1.52
CA TYR A 140 7.39 13.17 -1.12
C TYR A 140 8.36 12.78 -0.01
N LYS A 141 9.59 13.31 -0.04
CA LYS A 141 10.63 12.97 0.94
C LYS A 141 10.17 13.23 2.38
N GLU A 142 9.58 14.39 2.63
CA GLU A 142 9.19 14.83 3.98
C GLU A 142 8.21 13.87 4.65
N TRP A 143 7.10 13.53 3.99
CA TRP A 143 6.12 12.62 4.59
C TRP A 143 6.61 11.18 4.64
N THR A 144 7.47 10.76 3.70
CA THR A 144 8.05 9.40 3.74
C THR A 144 9.04 9.22 4.90
N ASP A 145 9.79 10.27 5.24
CA ASP A 145 10.68 10.27 6.41
C ASP A 145 9.87 10.33 7.71
N GLU A 146 8.81 11.16 7.75
CA GLU A 146 7.90 11.21 8.88
C GLU A 146 7.24 9.83 9.14
N ALA A 147 6.77 9.16 8.08
CA ALA A 147 6.21 7.82 8.17
C ALA A 147 7.20 6.83 8.77
N TYR A 148 8.43 6.84 8.26
CA TYR A 148 9.51 6.00 8.77
C TYR A 148 9.78 6.24 10.27
N LEU A 149 9.92 7.50 10.70
CA LEU A 149 10.15 7.87 12.10
C LEU A 149 8.97 7.48 13.01
N LYS A 150 7.75 7.48 12.48
CA LYS A 150 6.52 7.06 13.18
C LYS A 150 6.26 5.56 13.08
N ARG A 151 7.11 4.78 12.42
CA ARG A 151 6.91 3.34 12.10
C ARG A 151 5.63 3.06 11.30
N VAL A 152 5.23 4.02 10.48
CA VAL A 152 4.17 3.84 9.50
C VAL A 152 4.81 3.31 8.21
N HIS A 153 4.31 2.16 7.76
CA HIS A 153 4.82 1.48 6.58
C HIS A 153 4.19 2.07 5.33
N ILE A 154 4.97 2.15 4.25
CA ILE A 154 4.46 2.62 2.95
C ILE A 154 4.65 1.50 1.95
N VAL A 155 3.57 1.12 1.29
CA VAL A 155 3.59 0.17 0.17
C VAL A 155 3.20 0.92 -1.09
N ALA A 156 4.06 0.89 -2.11
CA ALA A 156 3.88 1.66 -3.33
C ALA A 156 3.94 0.81 -4.60
N ALA A 157 3.19 1.23 -5.60
CA ALA A 157 3.38 0.80 -6.98
C ALA A 157 4.66 1.41 -7.57
N CYS A 158 5.13 0.85 -8.69
CA CYS A 158 6.20 1.43 -9.51
C CYS A 158 5.71 1.65 -10.95
N ASN A 159 6.58 2.21 -11.79
CA ASN A 159 6.30 2.36 -13.20
C ASN A 159 5.98 0.99 -13.85
N ASN A 160 4.91 0.94 -14.64
CA ASN A 160 4.38 -0.29 -15.23
C ASN A 160 5.16 -0.81 -16.45
N GLU A 161 5.96 0.05 -17.08
CA GLU A 161 6.72 -0.27 -18.28
C GLU A 161 8.17 -0.59 -17.96
N ASP A 162 8.76 0.18 -17.04
CA ASP A 162 10.15 0.02 -16.59
C ASP A 162 10.27 0.27 -15.09
N ALA A 163 10.43 -0.78 -14.29
CA ALA A 163 10.69 -0.67 -12.85
C ALA A 163 11.99 0.10 -12.51
N GLY A 164 12.90 0.26 -13.49
CA GLY A 164 14.09 1.11 -13.43
C GLY A 164 13.79 2.61 -13.54
N PHE A 165 12.62 2.98 -14.06
CA PHE A 165 12.17 4.35 -14.15
C PHE A 165 11.77 4.87 -12.76
N ARG A 166 12.34 6.03 -12.40
CA ARG A 166 12.25 6.54 -11.03
C ARG A 166 10.93 7.27 -10.81
N GLU A 167 10.09 6.67 -9.97
CA GLU A 167 8.84 7.25 -9.51
C GLU A 167 8.78 7.33 -7.99
N TRP A 168 8.20 8.42 -7.48
CA TRP A 168 8.02 8.66 -6.04
C TRP A 168 6.58 8.40 -5.62
N PRO A 169 6.36 7.82 -4.42
CA PRO A 169 7.36 7.54 -3.38
C PRO A 169 8.14 6.23 -3.57
N GLY A 170 7.81 5.39 -4.56
CA GLY A 170 8.33 4.02 -4.71
C GLY A 170 9.84 3.86 -4.83
N TRP A 171 10.59 4.89 -5.19
CA TRP A 171 12.05 4.84 -5.23
C TRP A 171 12.75 5.25 -3.92
N PHE A 172 12.03 5.46 -2.81
CA PHE A 172 12.66 5.75 -1.52
C PHE A 172 13.04 4.45 -0.78
N PRO A 173 14.24 4.39 -0.15
CA PRO A 173 14.68 3.19 0.58
C PRO A 173 13.77 2.77 1.75
N THR A 174 12.94 3.66 2.27
CA THR A 174 11.99 3.37 3.35
C THR A 174 10.65 2.85 2.85
N VAL A 175 10.44 2.78 1.53
CA VAL A 175 9.18 2.36 0.90
C VAL A 175 9.29 0.93 0.40
N VAL A 176 8.26 0.14 0.67
CA VAL A 176 8.10 -1.22 0.15
C VAL A 176 7.47 -1.12 -1.23
N THR A 177 8.27 -1.29 -2.28
CA THR A 177 7.82 -1.06 -3.66
C THR A 177 7.62 -2.35 -4.42
N VAL A 178 6.46 -2.46 -5.08
CA VAL A 178 5.96 -3.70 -5.66
C VAL A 178 5.74 -3.53 -7.16
N ASN A 179 6.45 -4.34 -7.93
CA ASN A 179 6.25 -4.47 -9.37
C ASN A 179 5.13 -5.45 -9.70
N LEU A 180 4.56 -5.35 -10.90
CA LEU A 180 3.66 -6.37 -11.41
C LEU A 180 4.42 -7.59 -11.92
N ALA A 181 3.80 -8.75 -11.75
CA ALA A 181 4.19 -9.99 -12.40
C ALA A 181 2.96 -10.84 -12.69
N ASN A 182 3.12 -11.81 -13.58
CA ASN A 182 2.12 -12.84 -13.83
C ASN A 182 2.44 -14.05 -12.94
N MET A 183 1.72 -14.17 -11.82
CA MET A 183 1.95 -15.23 -10.83
C MET A 183 0.66 -15.52 -10.05
N ASP A 184 0.72 -16.52 -9.16
CA ASP A 184 -0.39 -16.82 -8.24
C ASP A 184 -0.75 -15.58 -7.39
N PRO A 185 -2.06 -15.25 -7.23
CA PRO A 185 -2.54 -14.14 -6.41
C PRO A 185 -2.05 -14.09 -4.96
N GLU A 186 -1.69 -15.23 -4.36
CA GLU A 186 -1.24 -15.35 -2.96
C GLU A 186 0.28 -15.28 -2.80
N ILE A 187 1.02 -15.22 -3.91
CA ILE A 187 2.49 -15.24 -3.93
C ILE A 187 3.04 -13.83 -4.15
N TRP A 188 4.22 -13.60 -3.57
CA TRP A 188 5.12 -12.52 -3.95
C TRP A 188 6.55 -13.04 -4.07
N THR A 189 7.33 -12.41 -4.93
CA THR A 189 8.76 -12.70 -5.12
C THR A 189 9.59 -11.49 -4.74
N ARG A 190 10.92 -11.66 -4.71
CA ARG A 190 11.86 -10.56 -4.56
C ARG A 190 12.93 -10.55 -5.64
N ARG A 191 13.44 -9.35 -5.92
CA ARG A 191 14.64 -9.11 -6.72
C ARG A 191 15.69 -8.37 -5.89
N ALA A 192 16.81 -9.03 -5.62
CA ALA A 192 17.91 -8.41 -4.88
C ALA A 192 18.60 -7.31 -5.71
N GLY A 193 19.09 -6.25 -5.04
CA GLY A 193 19.88 -5.19 -5.67
C GLY A 193 19.07 -4.08 -6.36
N SER A 194 17.75 -4.05 -6.19
CA SER A 194 16.83 -3.02 -6.71
C SER A 194 16.10 -2.33 -5.55
N LEU A 195 15.71 -1.06 -5.73
CA LEU A 195 14.79 -0.37 -4.80
C LEU A 195 13.33 -0.84 -5.03
N VAL A 196 12.99 -1.19 -6.27
CA VAL A 196 11.78 -1.98 -6.57
C VAL A 196 12.14 -3.44 -6.40
N GLU A 197 12.05 -3.91 -5.16
CA GLU A 197 12.57 -5.23 -4.79
C GLU A 197 11.49 -6.32 -4.74
N PHE A 198 10.21 -5.99 -4.73
CA PHE A 198 9.13 -6.98 -4.67
C PHE A 198 8.38 -7.06 -5.99
N ALA A 199 7.79 -8.22 -6.27
CA ALA A 199 6.79 -8.36 -7.32
C ALA A 199 5.62 -9.22 -6.82
N ALA A 200 4.41 -8.90 -7.27
CA ALA A 200 3.20 -9.65 -6.97
C ALA A 200 2.25 -9.69 -8.18
N HIS A 201 1.21 -10.51 -8.10
CA HIS A 201 0.26 -10.68 -9.19
C HIS A 201 -0.45 -9.37 -9.56
N GLY A 202 -0.20 -8.87 -10.77
CA GLY A 202 -0.78 -7.63 -11.29
C GLY A 202 -1.19 -7.67 -12.76
N HIS A 203 -1.23 -8.86 -13.39
CA HIS A 203 -1.66 -9.05 -14.78
C HIS A 203 -3.08 -9.58 -14.86
N ASP A 204 -3.91 -9.02 -15.75
CA ASP A 204 -5.26 -9.52 -16.05
C ASP A 204 -6.15 -9.74 -14.81
N VAL A 205 -5.98 -8.89 -13.80
CA VAL A 205 -6.70 -8.98 -12.52
C VAL A 205 -8.13 -8.52 -12.75
N LEU A 206 -9.12 -9.36 -12.42
CA LEU A 206 -10.52 -8.96 -12.41
C LEU A 206 -10.84 -8.29 -11.07
N VAL A 207 -11.22 -7.01 -11.09
CA VAL A 207 -11.47 -6.20 -9.89
C VAL A 207 -12.82 -5.50 -9.97
N PRO A 208 -13.45 -5.17 -8.83
CA PRO A 208 -14.63 -4.31 -8.84
C PRO A 208 -14.25 -2.94 -9.38
N TRP A 209 -15.17 -2.34 -10.13
CA TRP A 209 -15.00 -1.05 -10.77
C TRP A 209 -16.34 -0.32 -10.78
N GLN A 210 -16.34 0.97 -11.11
CA GLN A 210 -17.61 1.68 -11.33
C GLN A 210 -18.44 0.97 -12.41
N GLY A 211 -19.70 0.67 -12.08
CA GLY A 211 -20.63 -0.01 -12.97
C GLY A 211 -20.43 -1.52 -13.12
N GLY A 212 -19.56 -2.16 -12.32
CA GLY A 212 -19.44 -3.62 -12.27
C GLY A 212 -18.00 -4.10 -12.08
N TRP A 213 -17.46 -4.82 -13.06
CA TRP A 213 -16.13 -5.43 -12.98
C TRP A 213 -15.26 -5.01 -14.15
N LYS A 214 -13.97 -4.87 -13.91
CA LYS A 214 -12.98 -4.52 -14.94
C LYS A 214 -11.78 -5.44 -14.84
N LYS A 215 -11.28 -5.90 -15.99
CA LYS A 215 -9.98 -6.56 -16.06
C LYS A 215 -8.89 -5.50 -16.21
N VAL A 216 -7.88 -5.54 -15.35
CA VAL A 216 -6.83 -4.52 -15.25
C VAL A 216 -5.45 -5.15 -15.14
N THR A 217 -4.43 -4.42 -15.59
CA THR A 217 -3.02 -4.81 -15.50
C THR A 217 -2.22 -3.63 -14.99
N GLY A 218 -1.36 -3.84 -14.00
CA GLY A 218 -0.53 -2.79 -13.40
C GLY A 218 0.02 -3.15 -12.02
N SER A 219 1.15 -2.56 -11.66
CA SER A 219 1.76 -2.59 -10.33
C SER A 219 0.83 -2.00 -9.27
N SER A 220 -0.06 -1.09 -9.66
CA SER A 220 -1.16 -0.57 -8.84
C SER A 220 -2.03 -1.67 -8.24
N PHE A 221 -2.17 -2.82 -8.91
CA PHE A 221 -2.94 -3.98 -8.44
C PHE A 221 -2.07 -5.06 -7.78
N ALA A 222 -0.74 -4.94 -7.90
CA ALA A 222 0.23 -5.79 -7.21
C ALA A 222 0.53 -5.26 -5.79
N ALA A 223 0.76 -3.95 -5.66
CA ALA A 223 0.99 -3.26 -4.39
C ALA A 223 -0.04 -3.60 -3.28
N PRO A 224 -1.37 -3.52 -3.49
CA PRO A 224 -2.36 -3.86 -2.46
C PRO A 224 -2.28 -5.31 -1.99
N ARG A 225 -1.72 -6.23 -2.79
CA ARG A 225 -1.53 -7.62 -2.35
C ARG A 225 -0.47 -7.70 -1.26
N LEU A 226 0.66 -7.04 -1.47
CA LEU A 226 1.70 -7.00 -0.46
C LEU A 226 1.29 -6.15 0.75
N THR A 227 0.47 -5.10 0.56
CA THR A 227 -0.20 -4.38 1.65
C THR A 227 -1.03 -5.33 2.52
N GLY A 228 -1.82 -6.23 1.91
CA GLY A 228 -2.59 -7.23 2.64
C GLY A 228 -1.70 -8.19 3.44
N TRP A 229 -0.63 -8.70 2.85
CA TRP A 229 0.34 -9.56 3.57
C TRP A 229 1.04 -8.83 4.71
N LEU A 230 1.46 -7.58 4.50
CA LEU A 230 2.05 -6.74 5.52
C LEU A 230 1.06 -6.50 6.67
N ALA A 231 -0.22 -6.28 6.37
CA ALA A 231 -1.24 -6.13 7.41
C ALA A 231 -1.41 -7.39 8.25
N ARG A 232 -1.36 -8.57 7.64
CA ARG A 232 -1.40 -9.84 8.39
C ARG A 232 -0.16 -10.04 9.26
N LEU A 233 1.01 -9.61 8.78
CA LEU A 233 2.24 -9.62 9.57
C LEU A 233 2.16 -8.67 10.77
N LEU A 234 1.73 -7.43 10.57
CA LEU A 234 1.60 -6.42 11.63
C LEU A 234 0.47 -6.77 12.62
N SER A 235 -0.57 -7.49 12.20
CA SER A 235 -1.61 -7.99 13.10
C SER A 235 -1.04 -8.97 14.14
N ALA A 236 -0.08 -9.81 13.75
CA ALA A 236 0.63 -10.71 14.66
C ALA A 236 1.78 -10.04 15.42
N HIS A 237 2.41 -9.03 14.82
CA HIS A 237 3.60 -8.36 15.33
C HIS A 237 3.49 -6.82 15.15
N PRO A 238 2.67 -6.15 15.96
CA PRO A 238 2.29 -4.74 15.74
C PRO A 238 3.44 -3.75 15.90
N ASP A 239 4.48 -4.11 16.66
CA ASP A 239 5.61 -3.23 16.97
C ASP A 239 6.77 -3.34 15.97
N LEU A 240 6.61 -4.08 14.86
CA LEU A 240 7.67 -4.22 13.85
C LEU A 240 8.03 -2.87 13.23
N SER A 241 9.32 -2.55 13.23
CA SER A 241 9.85 -1.42 12.48
C SER A 241 9.71 -1.66 10.97
N VAL A 242 9.83 -0.59 10.18
CA VAL A 242 9.76 -0.62 8.71
C VAL A 242 10.78 -1.59 8.14
N GLU A 243 12.02 -1.57 8.65
CA GLU A 243 13.10 -2.44 8.20
C GLU A 243 12.86 -3.89 8.59
N ALA A 244 12.38 -4.13 9.81
CA ALA A 244 12.11 -5.49 10.28
C ALA A 244 10.99 -6.15 9.47
N ALA A 245 9.88 -5.45 9.24
CA ALA A 245 8.78 -5.95 8.43
C ALA A 245 9.23 -6.19 6.98
N ARG A 246 9.95 -5.23 6.39
CA ARG A 246 10.53 -5.37 5.04
C ARG A 246 11.46 -6.58 4.95
N GLU A 247 12.34 -6.77 5.92
CA GLU A 247 13.27 -7.91 5.98
C GLU A 247 12.54 -9.25 6.09
N ILE A 248 11.48 -9.32 6.89
CA ILE A 248 10.64 -10.53 7.00
C ILE A 248 9.97 -10.83 5.66
N LEU A 249 9.32 -9.84 5.03
CA LEU A 249 8.72 -10.00 3.70
C LEU A 249 9.75 -10.45 2.66
N ARG A 250 10.97 -9.92 2.75
CA ARG A 250 12.10 -10.27 1.88
C ARG A 250 12.57 -11.71 2.08
N ARG A 251 12.67 -12.19 3.32
CA ARG A 251 13.10 -13.57 3.61
C ARG A 251 12.00 -14.61 3.41
N LEU A 252 10.73 -14.19 3.44
CA LEU A 252 9.57 -15.05 3.17
C LEU A 252 9.11 -15.02 1.69
N ALA A 253 9.70 -14.15 0.87
CA ALA A 253 9.43 -14.09 -0.56
C ALA A 253 9.77 -15.41 -1.26
N HIS A 254 9.03 -15.71 -2.32
CA HIS A 254 9.26 -16.89 -3.14
C HIS A 254 10.42 -16.65 -4.12
N ASP A 255 11.18 -17.70 -4.42
CA ASP A 255 12.27 -17.63 -5.38
C ASP A 255 11.72 -17.49 -6.81
N GLU A 256 12.13 -16.42 -7.49
CA GLU A 256 11.79 -16.11 -8.88
C GLU A 256 12.27 -17.22 -9.85
N SER A 257 13.36 -17.92 -9.50
CA SER A 257 13.99 -18.97 -10.31
C SER A 257 13.35 -20.35 -10.20
N SER A 258 12.31 -20.52 -9.39
CA SER A 258 11.72 -21.85 -9.16
C SER A 258 10.67 -22.26 -10.20
N ARG A 259 10.30 -21.37 -11.15
CA ARG A 259 9.27 -21.65 -12.17
C ARG A 259 9.48 -20.84 -13.46
N VAL A 260 10.38 -21.35 -14.31
CA VAL A 260 10.29 -21.25 -15.78
C VAL A 260 10.05 -22.65 -16.31
#